data_AF-A0A350NWH6-F1
#
_entry.id   AF-A0A350NWH6-F1
#
_cell.length_a   1.000
_cell.length_b   1.000
_cell.length_c   1.000
_cell.angle_alpha   90.00
_cell.angle_beta   90.00
_cell.angle_gamma   90.00
#
_symmetry.space_group_name_H-M   'P 1'
#
loop_
_entity.id
_entity.type
_entity.pdbx_description
1 polymer ?
#
loop_
_entity_poly.entity_id
_entity_poly.type
_entity_poly.pdbx_seq_one_letter_code
_entity_poly.pdbx_strand_id
1 'polypeptide(L)'
;MCLRRLILVLFCSLSFTVWSQNDAWQHDTSWVNTGWASADIGWWEDVRDLCPWGTDAGASAIQVYAAEGGSHPAIIRMTLDSEMHILFPFEEDVERPIQIEKIASDTANRLWCAMNQQSHDSALTSLGGLWVLDHEGQPHDAFGSDSLPGWIPITFGGPFQELHGLNRTSDGQWMVSGMALDPCCFHREMPTLALLDADGQWVNSFGNNGRLILDVGAAEILDTLGMRPVVNRHEIGGFYSSAVATDGGWIAGGAYSNATHYEVLVVKHTSDGTLDSTFGDNGIVHLNLNPGVNHWVSDVRIESNGLISVNVVSHAAGDLPTGWHALILDATGTPLQWETTESTATWTSLGFLDTSDSWPSGFGFEEGASSPSLISYDGDLEDAPEMILLEPLLSPEGSWGGFRAEYHPDWDRLMIAGHWQAPPNGSDPDPQILISLWEQDLSTALHNRPHRSNKSNPYPNPIQAGEALHIEQISGLVGGSEEWSLASLSGVEIWHWRVLPGMKTLVIDPAIPSGAYILKSPFQSAQRFQLIVE
;
A
#
# COMPACT_ATOMS: atom_id res chain seq x y z
N MET A 1 15.73 15.94 -26.89
CA MET A 1 14.69 16.72 -27.59
C MET A 1 13.43 16.54 -26.77
N CYS A 2 13.10 17.52 -25.92
CA CYS A 2 11.95 17.44 -25.01
C CYS A 2 10.65 17.51 -25.81
N LEU A 3 9.78 16.51 -25.65
CA LEU A 3 8.47 16.48 -26.28
C LEU A 3 7.36 16.47 -25.21
N ARG A 4 6.33 17.25 -25.54
CA ARG A 4 5.33 17.92 -24.71
C ARG A 4 4.37 16.96 -24.00
N ARG A 5 4.20 17.18 -22.69
CA ARG A 5 3.16 16.66 -21.81
C ARG A 5 1.86 17.46 -22.01
N LEU A 6 0.70 16.81 -22.14
CA LEU A 6 -0.60 17.46 -22.01
C LEU A 6 -1.21 16.96 -20.68
N ILE A 7 -1.48 17.86 -19.74
CA ILE A 7 -2.03 17.55 -18.40
C ILE A 7 -3.21 18.51 -18.19
N LEU A 8 -4.38 18.00 -17.84
CA LEU A 8 -5.60 18.78 -17.59
C LEU A 8 -5.84 18.89 -16.08
N VAL A 9 -6.08 20.10 -15.58
CA VAL A 9 -6.23 20.37 -14.13
C VAL A 9 -7.18 21.55 -13.86
N LEU A 10 -7.85 21.57 -12.70
CA LEU A 10 -8.79 22.64 -12.28
C LEU A 10 -8.42 23.30 -10.96
N PHE A 11 -9.26 24.23 -10.48
CA PHE A 11 -9.25 24.83 -9.16
C PHE A 11 -10.70 24.92 -8.66
N CYS A 12 -10.97 24.68 -7.36
CA CYS A 12 -12.22 25.06 -6.72
C CYS A 12 -12.02 25.45 -5.24
N SER A 13 -12.07 26.74 -4.94
CA SER A 13 -12.13 27.26 -3.56
C SER A 13 -13.57 27.26 -3.02
N LEU A 14 -13.79 26.77 -1.80
CA LEU A 14 -15.00 27.03 -1.01
C LEU A 14 -14.62 27.37 0.43
N SER A 15 -14.76 28.64 0.80
CA SER A 15 -14.73 29.04 2.20
C SER A 15 -16.07 28.69 2.87
N PHE A 16 -16.10 27.71 3.78
CA PHE A 16 -17.26 27.52 4.67
C PHE A 16 -17.02 28.20 6.01
N THR A 17 -17.63 29.37 6.19
CA THR A 17 -18.07 29.78 7.53
C THR A 17 -19.48 29.22 7.70
N VAL A 18 -19.70 28.46 8.76
CA VAL A 18 -20.98 27.82 9.07
C VAL A 18 -22.13 28.83 8.92
N TRP A 19 -23.05 28.55 7.99
CA TRP A 19 -24.52 28.71 8.06
C TRP A 19 -25.15 28.87 6.65
N SER A 20 -26.05 27.93 6.32
CA SER A 20 -27.09 27.97 5.28
C SER A 20 -26.74 27.68 3.81
N GLN A 21 -27.68 26.93 3.20
CA GLN A 21 -27.73 26.44 1.82
C GLN A 21 -27.78 27.54 0.74
N ASN A 22 -27.37 27.17 -0.49
CA ASN A 22 -27.50 27.85 -1.80
C ASN A 22 -26.61 29.13 -1.98
N ASP A 23 -25.96 29.43 -3.12
CA ASP A 23 -26.29 29.26 -4.55
C ASP A 23 -25.06 29.52 -5.47
N ALA A 24 -25.18 29.02 -6.71
CA ALA A 24 -24.77 29.60 -8.00
C ALA A 24 -23.28 29.66 -8.46
N TRP A 25 -23.04 28.85 -9.50
CA TRP A 25 -21.97 28.90 -10.51
C TRP A 25 -21.97 30.18 -11.38
N GLN A 26 -20.79 30.62 -11.86
CA GLN A 26 -20.48 30.98 -13.28
C GLN A 26 -18.95 31.18 -13.51
N HIS A 27 -18.50 30.66 -14.67
CA HIS A 27 -17.13 30.61 -15.23
C HIS A 27 -16.54 31.97 -15.70
N ASP A 28 -15.20 32.09 -15.71
CA ASP A 28 -14.42 32.94 -16.65
C ASP A 28 -13.11 32.25 -17.07
N THR A 29 -12.81 32.28 -18.37
CA THR A 29 -11.91 31.40 -19.13
C THR A 29 -10.74 32.15 -19.77
N SER A 30 -9.84 32.74 -18.98
CA SER A 30 -8.60 33.24 -19.55
C SER A 30 -7.42 32.97 -18.63
N TRP A 31 -6.37 32.32 -19.18
CA TRP A 31 -5.01 32.13 -18.61
C TRP A 31 -4.92 31.04 -17.48
N VAL A 32 -4.10 29.96 -17.44
CA VAL A 32 -2.92 29.42 -18.17
C VAL A 32 -2.72 27.91 -17.82
N ASN A 33 -2.50 27.07 -18.84
CA ASN A 33 -1.87 25.73 -18.88
C ASN A 33 -1.23 25.11 -17.60
N THR A 34 -1.82 23.98 -17.13
CA THR A 34 -1.20 22.69 -16.67
C THR A 34 -0.60 22.49 -15.25
N GLY A 35 -1.38 22.56 -14.16
CA GLY A 35 -0.94 22.17 -12.78
C GLY A 35 -2.08 21.96 -11.77
N TRP A 36 -1.84 21.16 -10.71
CA TRP A 36 -2.68 20.67 -9.59
C TRP A 36 -3.94 21.47 -9.14
N ALA A 37 -4.98 20.78 -8.63
CA ALA A 37 -6.27 21.38 -8.22
C ALA A 37 -6.57 21.44 -6.72
N SER A 38 -6.85 22.60 -6.10
CA SER A 38 -7.14 22.68 -4.64
C SER A 38 -8.61 22.65 -4.24
N ALA A 39 -8.89 22.08 -3.06
CA ALA A 39 -10.12 22.24 -2.28
C ALA A 39 -9.79 22.62 -0.82
N ASP A 40 -10.53 23.57 -0.24
CA ASP A 40 -10.42 23.94 1.19
C ASP A 40 -11.55 23.27 1.98
N ILE A 41 -11.22 22.34 2.87
CA ILE A 41 -12.15 21.60 3.72
C ILE A 41 -11.56 21.45 5.13
N GLY A 42 -11.58 22.51 5.94
CA GLY A 42 -11.21 22.46 7.36
C GLY A 42 -9.75 22.81 7.66
N TRP A 43 -9.29 22.56 8.89
CA TRP A 43 -7.97 23.04 9.36
C TRP A 43 -6.84 22.03 9.10
N TRP A 44 -7.17 20.74 8.98
CA TRP A 44 -6.25 19.69 8.58
C TRP A 44 -6.98 18.60 7.79
N GLU A 45 -6.33 18.10 6.75
CA GLU A 45 -6.92 17.20 5.76
C GLU A 45 -5.94 16.07 5.42
N ASP A 46 -6.47 14.85 5.25
CA ASP A 46 -5.68 13.69 4.84
C ASP A 46 -6.39 12.92 3.71
N VAL A 47 -5.66 12.68 2.62
CA VAL A 47 -6.16 11.82 1.53
C VAL A 47 -6.06 10.37 1.98
N ARG A 48 -7.21 9.74 2.21
CA ARG A 48 -7.28 8.38 2.74
C ARG A 48 -7.06 7.35 1.66
N ASP A 49 -7.77 7.47 0.55
CA ASP A 49 -7.79 6.50 -0.53
C ASP A 49 -8.39 7.08 -1.82
N LEU A 50 -8.20 6.41 -2.95
CA LEU A 50 -8.59 6.87 -4.29
C LEU A 50 -9.03 5.67 -5.14
N CYS A 51 -10.14 5.77 -5.86
CA CYS A 51 -10.58 4.71 -6.77
C CYS A 51 -11.34 5.24 -8.01
N PRO A 52 -11.39 4.49 -9.12
CA PRO A 52 -12.36 4.75 -10.18
C PRO A 52 -13.77 4.58 -9.62
N TRP A 53 -14.71 5.39 -10.08
CA TRP A 53 -16.10 5.35 -9.68
C TRP A 53 -17.01 5.26 -10.90
N GLY A 54 -17.14 4.02 -11.39
CA GLY A 54 -17.75 3.77 -12.68
C GLY A 54 -16.86 4.19 -13.85
N THR A 55 -17.46 4.46 -15.00
CA THR A 55 -16.73 4.80 -16.24
C THR A 55 -16.50 6.30 -16.42
N ASP A 56 -17.27 7.14 -15.71
CA ASP A 56 -17.36 8.58 -15.93
C ASP A 56 -16.84 9.42 -14.76
N ALA A 57 -16.48 8.79 -13.63
CA ALA A 57 -15.99 9.47 -12.45
C ALA A 57 -14.83 8.72 -11.75
N GLY A 58 -14.03 9.45 -11.01
CA GLY A 58 -13.16 8.95 -9.94
C GLY A 58 -13.66 9.45 -8.58
N ALA A 59 -13.24 8.78 -7.52
CA ALA A 59 -13.55 9.14 -6.14
C ALA A 59 -12.26 9.21 -5.30
N SER A 60 -12.07 10.31 -4.55
CA SER A 60 -11.04 10.42 -3.51
C SER A 60 -11.71 10.51 -2.14
N ALA A 61 -11.35 9.62 -1.23
CA ALA A 61 -11.75 9.73 0.17
C ALA A 61 -10.81 10.67 0.91
N ILE A 62 -11.38 11.62 1.64
CA ILE A 62 -10.63 12.60 2.42
C ILE A 62 -11.16 12.62 3.83
N GLN A 63 -10.23 12.68 4.78
CA GLN A 63 -10.55 12.95 6.16
C GLN A 63 -10.33 14.43 6.46
N VAL A 64 -11.41 15.13 6.80
CA VAL A 64 -11.35 16.49 7.34
C VAL A 64 -11.27 16.42 8.85
N TYR A 65 -10.45 17.26 9.46
CA TYR A 65 -10.35 17.38 10.91
C TYR A 65 -10.75 18.79 11.36
N ALA A 66 -11.67 18.84 12.31
CA ALA A 66 -12.12 20.08 12.94
C ALA A 66 -11.14 20.51 14.05
N ALA A 67 -11.07 21.80 14.34
CA ALA A 67 -10.14 22.35 15.34
C ALA A 67 -10.43 21.83 16.76
N GLU A 68 -11.68 21.45 17.01
CA GLU A 68 -12.21 20.84 18.24
C GLU A 68 -11.89 19.35 18.39
N GLY A 69 -11.23 18.72 17.40
CA GLY A 69 -10.83 17.31 17.42
C GLY A 69 -11.83 16.35 16.79
N GLY A 70 -12.95 16.84 16.26
CA GLY A 70 -13.88 16.04 15.45
C GLY A 70 -13.30 15.71 14.07
N SER A 71 -13.84 14.68 13.43
CA SER A 71 -13.47 14.29 12.08
C SER A 71 -14.70 14.23 11.18
N HIS A 72 -14.59 14.76 9.97
CA HIS A 72 -15.67 14.83 8.99
C HIS A 72 -15.24 14.17 7.67
N PRO A 73 -15.59 12.89 7.45
CA PRO A 73 -15.21 12.20 6.23
C PRO A 73 -15.93 12.78 5.01
N ALA A 74 -15.20 12.97 3.91
CA ALA A 74 -15.71 13.52 2.66
C ALA A 74 -15.27 12.67 1.47
N ILE A 75 -16.06 12.69 0.40
CA ILE A 75 -15.71 12.10 -0.90
C ILE A 75 -15.62 13.22 -1.93
N ILE A 76 -14.49 13.34 -2.62
CA ILE A 76 -14.41 14.14 -3.85
C ILE A 76 -14.72 13.23 -5.02
N ARG A 77 -15.88 13.45 -5.65
CA ARG A 77 -16.21 12.91 -6.97
C ARG A 77 -15.57 13.81 -8.01
N MET A 78 -14.80 13.23 -8.92
CA MET A 78 -14.16 13.95 -10.02
C MET A 78 -14.55 13.34 -11.36
N THR A 79 -14.67 14.12 -12.44
CA THR A 79 -14.90 13.62 -13.80
C THR A 79 -13.69 13.87 -14.70
N LEU A 80 -13.61 13.17 -15.84
CA LEU A 80 -12.53 13.37 -16.83
C LEU A 80 -12.55 14.80 -17.41
N ASP A 81 -13.75 15.33 -17.63
CA ASP A 81 -14.01 16.72 -18.02
C ASP A 81 -13.81 17.70 -16.86
N SER A 82 -13.19 17.21 -15.79
CA SER A 82 -12.60 18.06 -14.77
C SER A 82 -13.68 18.69 -13.86
N GLU A 83 -14.89 18.15 -13.78
CA GLU A 83 -15.85 18.58 -12.77
C GLU A 83 -15.56 17.89 -11.44
N MET A 84 -15.53 18.66 -10.34
CA MET A 84 -15.35 18.13 -8.98
C MET A 84 -16.54 18.46 -8.10
N HIS A 85 -16.99 17.47 -7.33
CA HIS A 85 -18.05 17.60 -6.34
C HIS A 85 -17.58 17.04 -5.02
N ILE A 86 -17.62 17.86 -3.98
CA ILE A 86 -17.38 17.42 -2.61
C ILE A 86 -18.70 16.94 -2.05
N LEU A 87 -18.71 15.69 -1.61
CA LEU A 87 -19.83 15.02 -1.01
C LEU A 87 -19.52 14.83 0.48
N PHE A 88 -20.48 15.20 1.32
CA PHE A 88 -20.46 14.94 2.76
C PHE A 88 -21.55 13.91 3.07
N PRO A 89 -21.34 12.64 2.71
CA PRO A 89 -22.35 11.60 2.92
C PRO A 89 -22.51 11.23 4.41
N PHE A 90 -21.66 11.75 5.29
CA PHE A 90 -21.65 11.46 6.71
C PHE A 90 -21.83 12.74 7.53
N GLU A 91 -22.63 12.66 8.59
CA GLU A 91 -22.74 13.77 9.55
C GLU A 91 -21.46 13.88 10.40
N GLU A 92 -21.15 15.09 10.86
CA GLU A 92 -20.06 15.31 11.80
C GLU A 92 -20.38 14.68 13.17
N ASP A 93 -19.49 13.83 13.68
CA ASP A 93 -19.56 13.30 15.04
C ASP A 93 -18.28 13.62 15.81
N VAL A 94 -18.35 14.65 16.65
CA VAL A 94 -17.23 15.10 17.50
C VAL A 94 -16.98 14.12 18.66
N GLU A 95 -18.00 13.38 19.11
CA GLU A 95 -17.87 12.42 20.21
C GLU A 95 -17.35 11.06 19.72
N ARG A 96 -17.60 10.72 18.46
CA ARG A 96 -17.20 9.45 17.85
C ARG A 96 -16.73 9.65 16.41
N PRO A 97 -15.55 10.26 16.22
CA PRO A 97 -15.02 10.54 14.90
C PRO A 97 -14.99 9.29 14.03
N ILE A 98 -15.50 9.42 12.82
CA ILE A 98 -15.50 8.37 11.80
C ILE A 98 -14.40 8.68 10.79
N GLN A 99 -13.66 7.64 10.42
CA GLN A 99 -12.58 7.65 9.46
C GLN A 99 -12.88 6.72 8.30
N ILE A 100 -12.73 7.21 7.07
CA ILE A 100 -12.70 6.33 5.90
C ILE A 100 -11.29 5.77 5.79
N GLU A 101 -11.20 4.46 5.61
CA GLU A 101 -9.93 3.75 5.45
C GLU A 101 -9.68 3.41 3.98
N LYS A 102 -10.70 2.87 3.32
CA LYS A 102 -10.64 2.43 1.92
C LYS A 102 -11.93 2.74 1.17
N ILE A 103 -11.80 3.02 -0.12
CA ILE A 103 -12.94 3.13 -1.04
C ILE A 103 -12.72 2.27 -2.28
N ALA A 104 -13.80 1.70 -2.78
CA ALA A 104 -13.80 0.96 -4.03
C ALA A 104 -15.18 1.03 -4.68
N SER A 105 -15.24 0.97 -6.01
CA SER A 105 -16.51 0.92 -6.73
C SER A 105 -16.83 -0.48 -7.24
N ASP A 106 -18.12 -0.75 -7.45
CA ASP A 106 -18.57 -1.93 -8.17
C ASP A 106 -19.08 -1.63 -9.59
N THR A 107 -19.42 -2.71 -10.30
CA THR A 107 -19.96 -2.66 -11.66
C THR A 107 -21.33 -2.01 -11.77
N ALA A 108 -22.00 -1.71 -10.65
CA ALA A 108 -23.26 -0.95 -10.62
C ALA A 108 -23.02 0.53 -10.31
N ASN A 109 -21.75 0.99 -10.38
CA ASN A 109 -21.31 2.36 -10.06
C ASN A 109 -21.65 2.79 -8.63
N ARG A 110 -21.75 1.83 -7.70
CA ARG A 110 -21.89 2.14 -6.27
C ARG A 110 -20.50 2.28 -5.66
N LEU A 111 -20.33 3.24 -4.75
CA LEU A 111 -19.09 3.41 -4.01
C LEU A 111 -19.21 2.75 -2.64
N TRP A 112 -18.27 1.89 -2.31
CA TRP A 112 -18.19 1.18 -1.03
C TRP A 112 -17.06 1.78 -0.21
N CYS A 113 -17.38 2.26 0.98
CA CYS A 113 -16.45 2.92 1.88
C CYS A 113 -16.25 2.05 3.12
N ALA A 114 -15.05 1.53 3.34
CA ALA A 114 -14.68 0.89 4.60
C ALA A 114 -14.35 1.98 5.63
N MET A 115 -15.01 1.92 6.78
CA MET A 115 -14.95 2.97 7.78
C MET A 115 -14.69 2.41 9.18
N ASN A 116 -13.92 3.15 9.95
CA ASN A 116 -13.69 2.94 11.37
C ASN A 116 -14.26 4.11 12.16
N GLN A 117 -14.95 3.83 13.25
CA GLN A 117 -15.40 4.81 14.22
C GLN A 117 -14.56 4.67 15.48
N GLN A 118 -13.81 5.72 15.82
CA GLN A 118 -13.10 5.79 17.09
C GLN A 118 -14.03 6.39 18.14
N SER A 119 -14.29 5.67 19.23
CA SER A 119 -15.00 6.26 20.36
C SER A 119 -14.03 7.07 21.23
N HIS A 120 -14.35 8.35 21.48
CA HIS A 120 -13.65 9.14 22.50
C HIS A 120 -14.08 8.77 23.93
N ASP A 121 -15.15 7.99 24.10
CA ASP A 121 -15.56 7.57 25.43
C ASP A 121 -14.58 6.54 26.01
N SER A 122 -14.38 6.60 27.32
CA SER A 122 -13.57 5.63 28.07
C SER A 122 -14.12 4.19 28.00
N ALA A 123 -15.13 3.91 27.17
CA ALA A 123 -15.74 2.61 27.01
C ALA A 123 -14.96 1.66 26.09
N LEU A 124 -13.86 2.12 25.46
CA LEU A 124 -12.93 1.30 24.66
C LEU A 124 -13.66 0.48 23.58
N THR A 125 -14.70 1.06 22.95
CA THR A 125 -15.40 0.42 21.83
C THR A 125 -15.09 1.10 20.51
N SER A 126 -14.79 0.33 19.46
CA SER A 126 -14.78 0.84 18.08
C SER A 126 -15.79 0.10 17.22
N LEU A 127 -16.43 0.83 16.31
CA LEU A 127 -17.31 0.25 15.30
C LEU A 127 -16.61 0.31 13.95
N GLY A 128 -16.77 -0.75 13.17
CA GLY A 128 -16.27 -0.84 11.80
C GLY A 128 -17.41 -1.23 10.88
N GLY A 129 -17.43 -0.71 9.67
CA GLY A 129 -18.48 -1.06 8.72
C GLY A 129 -18.18 -0.63 7.31
N LEU A 130 -19.05 -1.06 6.40
CA LEU A 130 -19.08 -0.59 5.03
C LEU A 130 -20.24 0.38 4.88
N TRP A 131 -20.00 1.51 4.24
CA TRP A 131 -21.06 2.39 3.79
C TRP A 131 -21.13 2.38 2.28
N VAL A 132 -22.32 2.11 1.73
CA VAL A 132 -22.55 2.04 0.29
C VAL A 132 -23.26 3.30 -0.18
N LEU A 133 -22.69 3.98 -1.16
CA LEU A 133 -23.22 5.17 -1.81
C LEU A 133 -23.66 4.86 -3.25
N ASP A 134 -24.73 5.48 -3.72
CA ASP A 134 -25.15 5.48 -5.12
C ASP A 134 -24.24 6.35 -5.99
N HIS A 135 -24.45 6.41 -7.31
CA HIS A 135 -23.54 7.11 -8.22
C HIS A 135 -23.48 8.63 -8.00
N GLU A 136 -24.47 9.18 -7.30
CA GLU A 136 -24.60 10.58 -6.90
C GLU A 136 -24.02 10.86 -5.50
N GLY A 137 -23.53 9.82 -4.81
CA GLY A 137 -22.91 9.94 -3.50
C GLY A 137 -23.89 9.98 -2.34
N GLN A 138 -25.15 9.59 -2.54
CA GLN A 138 -26.12 9.44 -1.46
C GLN A 138 -26.08 8.02 -0.89
N PRO A 139 -26.38 7.83 0.41
CA PRO A 139 -26.52 6.49 0.99
C PRO A 139 -27.51 5.61 0.20
N HIS A 140 -27.08 4.42 -0.17
CA HIS A 140 -27.87 3.55 -1.06
C HIS A 140 -28.91 2.72 -0.27
N ASP A 141 -30.21 2.95 -0.52
CA ASP A 141 -31.33 2.37 0.24
C ASP A 141 -31.44 0.84 0.21
N ALA A 142 -30.86 0.16 -0.78
CA ALA A 142 -30.84 -1.30 -0.80
C ALA A 142 -29.94 -1.93 0.29
N PHE A 143 -29.14 -1.12 0.97
CA PHE A 143 -28.22 -1.54 2.01
C PHE A 143 -28.56 -0.91 3.35
N GLY A 144 -28.24 -1.62 4.43
CA GLY A 144 -28.49 -1.16 5.79
C GLY A 144 -29.96 -1.24 6.19
N SER A 145 -30.45 -0.20 6.86
CA SER A 145 -31.81 -0.15 7.40
C SER A 145 -32.46 1.19 7.09
N ASP A 146 -33.79 1.27 7.21
CA ASP A 146 -34.53 2.53 7.00
C ASP A 146 -34.01 3.70 7.84
N SER A 147 -33.43 3.43 9.02
CA SER A 147 -32.85 4.45 9.91
C SER A 147 -31.38 4.77 9.64
N LEU A 148 -30.70 3.94 8.86
CA LEU A 148 -29.28 4.08 8.51
C LEU A 148 -29.04 3.43 7.14
N PRO A 149 -29.54 4.04 6.05
CA PRO A 149 -29.38 3.51 4.70
C PRO A 149 -27.90 3.49 4.30
N GLY A 150 -27.52 2.54 3.45
CA GLY A 150 -26.14 2.36 3.01
C GLY A 150 -25.23 1.63 4.02
N TRP A 151 -25.55 1.60 5.31
CA TRP A 151 -24.65 1.09 6.35
C TRP A 151 -24.74 -0.43 6.56
N ILE A 152 -23.59 -1.11 6.44
CA ILE A 152 -23.42 -2.52 6.73
C ILE A 152 -22.43 -2.68 7.89
N PRO A 153 -22.87 -3.07 9.10
CA PRO A 153 -21.96 -3.26 10.22
C PRO A 153 -21.08 -4.49 10.01
N ILE A 154 -19.77 -4.31 10.12
CA ILE A 154 -18.80 -5.40 10.18
C ILE A 154 -18.46 -5.60 11.64
N THR A 155 -18.65 -6.80 12.18
CA THR A 155 -18.34 -7.05 13.61
C THR A 155 -17.73 -8.42 13.84
N PHE A 156 -16.64 -8.43 14.58
CA PHE A 156 -15.95 -9.65 15.02
C PHE A 156 -16.29 -10.03 16.47
N GLY A 157 -17.26 -9.33 17.09
CA GLY A 157 -17.77 -9.61 18.44
C GLY A 157 -16.88 -9.08 19.58
N GLY A 158 -15.88 -8.25 19.28
CA GLY A 158 -14.97 -7.66 20.25
C GLY A 158 -15.32 -6.22 20.59
N PRO A 159 -14.80 -5.68 21.70
CA PRO A 159 -14.98 -4.27 22.02
C PRO A 159 -14.24 -3.40 21.00
N PHE A 160 -13.08 -3.82 20.52
CA PHE A 160 -12.26 -3.06 19.58
C PHE A 160 -11.94 -3.87 18.32
N GLN A 161 -12.04 -3.20 17.19
CA GLN A 161 -11.75 -3.69 15.86
C GLN A 161 -11.43 -2.53 14.92
N GLU A 162 -10.63 -2.81 13.90
CA GLU A 162 -10.27 -1.86 12.85
C GLU A 162 -10.34 -2.57 11.50
N LEU A 163 -10.91 -1.91 10.51
CA LEU A 163 -10.82 -2.28 9.11
C LEU A 163 -9.61 -1.57 8.50
N HIS A 164 -8.83 -2.25 7.68
CA HIS A 164 -7.63 -1.69 7.03
C HIS A 164 -7.70 -1.79 5.50
N GLY A 165 -8.32 -2.85 4.97
CA GLY A 165 -8.37 -3.13 3.55
C GLY A 165 -9.78 -3.42 3.06
N LEU A 166 -10.06 -3.07 1.81
CA LEU A 166 -11.30 -3.37 1.10
C LEU A 166 -10.95 -3.82 -0.32
N ASN A 167 -11.26 -5.05 -0.67
CA ASN A 167 -10.96 -5.62 -1.98
C ASN A 167 -12.19 -6.29 -2.57
N ARG A 168 -12.41 -6.07 -3.88
CA ARG A 168 -13.51 -6.67 -4.63
C ARG A 168 -12.99 -7.83 -5.49
N THR A 169 -13.69 -8.95 -5.48
CA THR A 169 -13.40 -10.06 -6.40
C THR A 169 -14.05 -9.86 -7.76
N SER A 170 -13.60 -10.62 -8.75
CA SER A 170 -14.19 -10.63 -10.10
C SER A 170 -15.66 -11.10 -10.12
N ASP A 171 -16.07 -11.96 -9.18
CA ASP A 171 -17.45 -12.41 -9.00
C ASP A 171 -18.29 -11.45 -8.14
N GLY A 172 -17.72 -10.32 -7.69
CA GLY A 172 -18.43 -9.23 -7.04
C GLY A 172 -18.58 -9.36 -5.53
N GLN A 173 -17.84 -10.26 -4.89
CA GLN A 173 -17.72 -10.34 -3.44
C GLN A 173 -16.78 -9.25 -2.91
N TRP A 174 -16.97 -8.90 -1.64
CA TRP A 174 -16.22 -7.89 -0.92
C TRP A 174 -15.46 -8.53 0.23
N MET A 175 -14.14 -8.47 0.15
CA MET A 175 -13.23 -8.86 1.22
C MET A 175 -12.82 -7.62 2.01
N VAL A 176 -13.02 -7.69 3.32
CA VAL A 176 -12.59 -6.67 4.27
C VAL A 176 -11.52 -7.29 5.16
N SER A 177 -10.34 -6.67 5.21
CA SER A 177 -9.23 -7.10 6.07
C SER A 177 -9.03 -6.11 7.21
N GLY A 178 -8.54 -6.60 8.35
CA GLY A 178 -8.25 -5.74 9.49
C GLY A 178 -7.80 -6.51 10.72
N MET A 179 -8.24 -6.05 11.88
CA MET A 179 -8.01 -6.72 13.15
C MET A 179 -9.14 -6.53 14.16
N ALA A 180 -9.12 -7.35 15.21
CA ALA A 180 -9.90 -7.19 16.42
C ALA A 180 -9.04 -7.42 17.66
N LEU A 181 -9.30 -6.72 18.77
CA LEU A 181 -8.62 -7.00 20.03
C LEU A 181 -9.28 -8.16 20.76
N ASP A 182 -8.45 -9.09 21.24
CA ASP A 182 -8.87 -10.13 22.15
C ASP A 182 -9.30 -9.53 23.51
N PRO A 183 -10.58 -9.66 23.93
CA PRO A 183 -11.06 -9.10 25.19
C PRO A 183 -10.38 -9.71 26.42
N CYS A 184 -9.78 -10.91 26.30
CA CYS A 184 -9.14 -11.59 27.42
C CYS A 184 -7.79 -10.96 27.80
N CYS A 185 -7.13 -10.33 26.83
CA CYS A 185 -5.86 -9.64 26.96
C CYS A 185 -5.91 -8.41 26.05
N PHE A 186 -6.24 -7.23 26.59
CA PHE A 186 -6.35 -5.94 25.88
C PHE A 186 -5.08 -5.49 25.09
N HIS A 187 -4.07 -6.33 24.95
CA HIS A 187 -2.82 -6.08 24.21
C HIS A 187 -2.56 -7.15 23.13
N ARG A 188 -3.61 -7.79 22.61
CA ARG A 188 -3.48 -8.82 21.57
C ARG A 188 -4.39 -8.51 20.39
N GLU A 189 -3.80 -7.99 19.32
CA GLU A 189 -4.44 -7.85 18.01
C GLU A 189 -4.62 -9.24 17.38
N MET A 190 -5.77 -9.45 16.74
CA MET A 190 -6.11 -10.69 16.05
C MET A 190 -6.42 -10.33 14.59
N PRO A 191 -5.71 -10.88 13.59
CA PRO A 191 -6.02 -10.62 12.19
C PRO A 191 -7.44 -11.07 11.85
N THR A 192 -8.18 -10.26 11.08
CA THR A 192 -9.57 -10.56 10.71
C THR A 192 -9.82 -10.42 9.22
N LEU A 193 -10.73 -11.27 8.71
CA LEU A 193 -11.30 -11.17 7.37
C LEU A 193 -12.83 -11.24 7.45
N ALA A 194 -13.51 -10.43 6.65
CA ALA A 194 -14.95 -10.49 6.45
C ALA A 194 -15.26 -10.57 4.96
N LEU A 195 -16.12 -11.52 4.57
CA LEU A 195 -16.53 -11.75 3.19
C LEU A 195 -18.02 -11.52 3.04
N LEU A 196 -18.36 -10.57 2.18
CA LEU A 196 -19.73 -10.23 1.79
C LEU A 196 -19.94 -10.45 0.30
N ASP A 197 -21.18 -10.72 -0.11
CA ASP A 197 -21.54 -10.76 -1.52
C ASP A 197 -21.82 -9.35 -2.09
N ALA A 198 -22.17 -9.28 -3.37
CA ALA A 198 -22.47 -8.03 -4.07
C ALA A 198 -23.69 -7.26 -3.50
N ASP A 199 -24.52 -7.94 -2.72
CA ASP A 199 -25.71 -7.40 -2.05
C ASP A 199 -25.43 -7.11 -0.55
N GLY A 200 -24.15 -7.16 -0.15
CA GLY A 200 -23.73 -6.82 1.21
C GLY A 200 -24.16 -7.86 2.25
N GLN A 201 -24.51 -9.07 1.83
CA GLN A 201 -24.85 -10.17 2.72
C GLN A 201 -23.62 -11.01 3.05
N TRP A 202 -23.57 -11.54 4.26
CA TRP A 202 -22.48 -12.43 4.68
C TRP A 202 -22.42 -13.71 3.84
N VAL A 203 -21.25 -14.03 3.32
CA VAL A 203 -21.02 -15.29 2.61
C VAL A 203 -20.86 -16.42 3.62
N ASN A 204 -21.97 -17.09 3.95
CA ASN A 204 -22.03 -18.05 5.06
C ASN A 204 -21.07 -19.25 4.94
N SER A 205 -20.57 -19.55 3.74
CA SER A 205 -19.60 -20.62 3.50
C SER A 205 -18.16 -20.25 3.82
N PHE A 206 -17.88 -18.99 4.16
CA PHE A 206 -16.54 -18.50 4.48
C PHE A 206 -16.38 -18.30 5.99
N GLY A 207 -15.39 -18.95 6.60
CA GLY A 207 -15.12 -18.90 8.03
C GLY A 207 -16.36 -19.21 8.86
N ASN A 208 -16.57 -18.46 9.94
CA ASN A 208 -17.77 -18.48 10.75
C ASN A 208 -18.82 -17.49 10.20
N ASN A 209 -19.62 -17.95 9.24
CA ASN A 209 -20.72 -17.20 8.63
C ASN A 209 -20.28 -15.86 7.99
N GLY A 210 -19.27 -15.92 7.11
CA GLY A 210 -18.70 -14.78 6.40
C GLY A 210 -17.62 -14.03 7.19
N ARG A 211 -17.16 -14.57 8.33
CA ARG A 211 -16.21 -13.90 9.22
C ARG A 211 -15.08 -14.84 9.62
N LEU A 212 -13.91 -14.27 9.80
CA LEU A 212 -12.73 -14.99 10.18
C LEU A 212 -11.93 -14.17 11.18
N ILE A 213 -11.46 -14.86 12.23
CA ILE A 213 -10.52 -14.33 13.22
C ILE A 213 -9.39 -15.34 13.30
N LEU A 214 -8.16 -14.93 13.01
CA LEU A 214 -6.99 -15.79 13.08
C LEU A 214 -6.32 -15.64 14.46
N ASP A 215 -6.18 -16.74 15.19
CA ASP A 215 -5.18 -16.87 16.24
C ASP A 215 -3.85 -17.26 15.60
N VAL A 216 -3.03 -16.27 15.26
CA VAL A 216 -1.79 -16.50 14.53
C VAL A 216 -0.75 -17.27 15.38
N GLY A 217 -0.77 -17.12 16.71
CA GLY A 217 0.11 -17.85 17.61
C GLY A 217 -0.27 -19.32 17.79
N ALA A 218 -1.51 -19.70 17.49
CA ALA A 218 -1.98 -21.08 17.49
C ALA A 218 -2.13 -21.67 16.08
N ALA A 219 -1.99 -20.87 15.02
CA ALA A 219 -2.35 -21.22 13.64
C ALA A 219 -3.78 -21.78 13.55
N GLU A 220 -4.75 -21.10 14.18
CA GLU A 220 -6.14 -21.55 14.29
C GLU A 220 -7.13 -20.45 13.90
N ILE A 221 -8.20 -20.81 13.19
CA ILE A 221 -9.35 -19.93 12.98
C ILE A 221 -10.30 -20.04 14.18
N LEU A 222 -10.74 -18.90 14.71
CA LEU A 222 -11.62 -18.83 15.87
C LEU A 222 -13.05 -18.42 15.47
N ASP A 223 -14.03 -19.09 16.08
CA ASP A 223 -15.44 -18.76 15.89
C ASP A 223 -15.86 -17.50 16.66
N THR A 224 -15.24 -17.24 17.81
CA THR A 224 -15.53 -16.10 18.69
C THR A 224 -14.25 -15.63 19.38
N LEU A 225 -14.18 -14.34 19.71
CA LEU A 225 -13.20 -13.80 20.66
C LEU A 225 -13.49 -14.35 22.06
N GLY A 226 -12.95 -15.54 22.36
CA GLY A 226 -13.24 -16.28 23.58
C GLY A 226 -12.22 -15.99 24.67
N MET A 227 -12.69 -15.72 25.90
CA MET A 227 -11.84 -15.70 27.09
C MET A 227 -11.20 -17.08 27.31
N ARG A 228 -9.98 -17.27 26.79
CA ARG A 228 -9.20 -18.49 27.02
C ARG A 228 -8.88 -18.65 28.52
N PRO A 229 -8.87 -19.87 29.07
CA PRO A 229 -8.47 -20.11 30.45
C PRO A 229 -7.03 -19.63 30.69
N VAL A 230 -6.85 -18.99 31.85
CA VAL A 230 -5.77 -18.09 32.33
C VAL A 230 -4.31 -18.58 32.16
N VAL A 231 -4.06 -19.79 31.67
CA VAL A 231 -2.73 -20.43 31.71
C VAL A 231 -1.87 -20.26 30.46
N ASN A 232 -2.40 -19.75 29.34
CA ASN A 232 -1.60 -19.41 28.14
C ASN A 232 -1.93 -17.99 27.68
N ARG A 233 -1.42 -16.99 28.41
CA ARG A 233 -1.41 -15.59 27.93
C ARG A 233 -0.34 -15.49 26.85
N HIS A 234 -0.70 -15.77 25.61
CA HIS A 234 0.18 -15.49 24.48
C HIS A 234 0.03 -14.02 24.09
N GLU A 235 1.12 -13.28 24.24
CA GLU A 235 1.29 -11.90 23.74
C GLU A 235 1.49 -11.88 22.20
N ILE A 236 1.31 -13.04 21.53
CA ILE A 236 1.45 -13.20 20.09
C ILE A 236 0.15 -12.84 19.39
N GLY A 237 0.17 -11.80 18.58
CA GLY A 237 -1.00 -11.26 17.87
C GLY A 237 -0.66 -10.86 16.44
N GLY A 238 -1.48 -10.01 15.83
CA GLY A 238 -1.23 -9.47 14.51
C GLY A 238 -2.43 -8.76 13.91
N PHE A 239 -2.24 -8.26 12.69
CA PHE A 239 -3.31 -7.67 11.90
C PHE A 239 -3.10 -7.97 10.41
N TYR A 240 -4.17 -7.86 9.62
CA TYR A 240 -4.07 -7.79 8.17
C TYR A 240 -4.24 -6.35 7.70
N SER A 241 -3.38 -5.92 6.78
CA SER A 241 -3.45 -4.63 6.09
C SER A 241 -4.18 -4.76 4.75
N SER A 242 -3.90 -5.85 4.02
CA SER A 242 -4.41 -6.10 2.68
C SER A 242 -4.75 -7.58 2.51
N ALA A 243 -5.70 -7.87 1.63
CA ALA A 243 -6.09 -9.23 1.26
C ALA A 243 -6.55 -9.28 -0.19
N VAL A 244 -5.97 -10.19 -0.97
CA VAL A 244 -6.21 -10.34 -2.39
C VAL A 244 -6.69 -11.76 -2.70
N ALA A 245 -7.61 -11.87 -3.66
CA ALA A 245 -8.13 -13.14 -4.12
C ALA A 245 -7.07 -13.91 -4.92
N THR A 246 -7.14 -15.24 -4.85
CA THR A 246 -6.29 -16.17 -5.60
C THR A 246 -7.14 -17.29 -6.20
N ASP A 247 -6.53 -18.11 -7.05
CA ASP A 247 -7.14 -19.35 -7.51
C ASP A 247 -7.37 -20.30 -6.32
N GLY A 248 -8.61 -20.35 -5.84
CA GLY A 248 -9.06 -21.25 -4.78
C GLY A 248 -9.00 -20.69 -3.36
N GLY A 249 -8.79 -19.38 -3.19
CA GLY A 249 -8.77 -18.77 -1.86
C GLY A 249 -8.27 -17.33 -1.84
N TRP A 250 -7.53 -16.98 -0.79
CA TRP A 250 -7.10 -15.62 -0.49
C TRP A 250 -5.69 -15.61 0.06
N ILE A 251 -4.93 -14.58 -0.26
CA ILE A 251 -3.68 -14.23 0.44
C ILE A 251 -3.94 -12.94 1.21
N ALA A 252 -3.66 -12.96 2.51
CA ALA A 252 -3.71 -11.78 3.36
C ALA A 252 -2.29 -11.44 3.85
N GLY A 253 -1.98 -10.15 3.91
CA GLY A 253 -0.70 -9.64 4.38
C GLY A 253 -0.90 -8.62 5.49
N GLY A 254 0.00 -8.60 6.46
CA GLY A 254 0.05 -7.56 7.49
C GLY A 254 1.21 -7.77 8.43
N ALA A 255 0.94 -7.76 9.74
CA ALA A 255 1.98 -7.91 10.76
C ALA A 255 1.70 -9.06 11.72
N TYR A 256 2.77 -9.76 12.09
CA TYR A 256 2.80 -10.73 13.18
C TYR A 256 3.43 -10.05 14.40
N SER A 257 2.67 -9.89 15.48
CA SER A 257 3.21 -9.41 16.75
C SER A 257 3.76 -10.60 17.53
N ASN A 258 5.06 -10.58 17.84
CA ASN A 258 5.70 -11.59 18.67
C ASN A 258 5.77 -11.19 20.15
N ALA A 259 4.93 -10.23 20.59
CA ALA A 259 4.95 -9.52 21.87
C ALA A 259 5.98 -8.39 22.03
N THR A 260 7.02 -8.38 21.21
CA THR A 260 8.13 -7.43 21.36
C THR A 260 8.24 -6.45 20.21
N HIS A 261 7.92 -6.90 18.99
CA HIS A 261 7.88 -6.11 17.78
C HIS A 261 7.00 -6.82 16.72
N TYR A 262 6.71 -6.09 15.65
CA TYR A 262 6.04 -6.60 14.47
C TYR A 262 7.02 -7.24 13.48
N GLU A 263 6.61 -8.38 12.94
CA GLU A 263 7.27 -9.10 11.87
C GLU A 263 6.37 -9.12 10.63
N VAL A 264 6.95 -9.35 9.46
CA VAL A 264 6.18 -9.56 8.22
C VAL A 264 5.24 -10.75 8.43
N LEU A 265 3.97 -10.62 8.05
CA LEU A 265 2.99 -11.70 8.05
C LEU A 265 2.34 -11.83 6.68
N VAL A 266 2.34 -13.05 6.15
CA VAL A 266 1.58 -13.44 4.95
C VAL A 266 0.87 -14.75 5.25
N VAL A 267 -0.44 -14.80 5.02
CA VAL A 267 -1.27 -15.96 5.34
C VAL A 267 -2.10 -16.34 4.12
N LYS A 268 -2.16 -17.63 3.83
CA LYS A 268 -3.03 -18.17 2.79
C LYS A 268 -4.25 -18.84 3.40
N HIS A 269 -5.42 -18.38 2.96
CA HIS A 269 -6.70 -18.98 3.27
C HIS A 269 -7.26 -19.67 2.03
N THR A 270 -7.96 -20.78 2.21
CA THR A 270 -8.75 -21.40 1.15
C THR A 270 -10.04 -20.60 0.90
N SER A 271 -10.82 -20.98 -0.12
CA SER A 271 -12.10 -20.33 -0.45
C SER A 271 -13.14 -20.40 0.67
N ASP A 272 -13.01 -21.35 1.60
CA ASP A 272 -13.90 -21.45 2.77
C ASP A 272 -13.34 -20.74 4.01
N GLY A 273 -12.20 -20.06 3.90
CA GLY A 273 -11.56 -19.31 4.99
C GLY A 273 -10.65 -20.14 5.90
N THR A 274 -10.59 -21.46 5.76
CA THR A 274 -9.59 -22.27 6.49
C THR A 274 -8.16 -21.95 6.05
N LEU A 275 -7.16 -22.19 6.91
CA LEU A 275 -5.75 -22.04 6.54
C LEU A 275 -5.35 -23.09 5.49
N ASP A 276 -4.66 -22.66 4.44
CA ASP A 276 -4.09 -23.56 3.43
C ASP A 276 -2.78 -24.16 3.95
N SER A 277 -2.83 -25.38 4.45
CA SER A 277 -1.65 -26.06 5.04
C SER A 277 -0.51 -26.34 4.05
N THR A 278 -0.70 -26.10 2.76
CA THR A 278 0.37 -26.21 1.74
C THR A 278 1.20 -24.94 1.58
N PHE A 279 0.85 -23.86 2.29
CA PHE A 279 1.54 -22.58 2.25
C PHE A 279 2.32 -22.33 3.55
N GLY A 280 3.60 -21.96 3.44
CA GLY A 280 4.45 -21.67 4.60
C GLY A 280 4.46 -22.77 5.65
N ASP A 281 4.43 -22.37 6.92
CA ASP A 281 4.17 -23.25 8.05
C ASP A 281 2.68 -23.24 8.38
N ASN A 282 1.96 -24.29 7.95
CA ASN A 282 0.53 -24.49 8.21
C ASN A 282 -0.38 -23.31 7.79
N GLY A 283 -0.09 -22.71 6.64
CA GLY A 283 -0.83 -21.57 6.07
C GLY A 283 -0.22 -20.21 6.38
N ILE A 284 0.84 -20.15 7.19
CA ILE A 284 1.41 -18.89 7.69
C ILE A 284 2.88 -18.79 7.29
N VAL A 285 3.24 -17.63 6.76
CA VAL A 285 4.62 -17.16 6.61
C VAL A 285 4.77 -15.94 7.52
N HIS A 286 5.70 -16.00 8.46
CA HIS A 286 6.13 -14.80 9.16
C HIS A 286 7.66 -14.69 9.13
N LEU A 287 8.17 -13.48 8.95
CA LEU A 287 9.60 -13.24 8.76
C LEU A 287 10.06 -12.09 9.66
N ASN A 288 10.97 -12.44 10.57
CA ASN A 288 11.72 -11.48 11.34
C ASN A 288 12.91 -10.97 10.51
N LEU A 289 12.71 -9.87 9.79
CA LEU A 289 13.76 -9.27 8.95
C LEU A 289 14.88 -8.66 9.80
N ASN A 290 14.52 -8.06 10.93
CA ASN A 290 15.47 -7.51 11.89
C ASN A 290 14.92 -7.53 13.33
N PRO A 291 15.53 -8.30 14.24
CA PRO A 291 15.05 -8.43 15.61
C PRO A 291 14.93 -7.09 16.34
N GLY A 292 13.73 -6.82 16.88
CA GLY A 292 13.45 -5.62 17.66
C GLY A 292 13.02 -4.40 16.84
N VAL A 293 12.92 -4.55 15.52
CA VAL A 293 12.39 -3.54 14.60
C VAL A 293 11.05 -4.01 14.06
N ASN A 294 10.07 -3.11 14.03
CA ASN A 294 8.74 -3.40 13.49
C ASN A 294 8.77 -3.43 11.96
N HIS A 295 8.31 -4.54 11.38
CA HIS A 295 8.05 -4.70 9.96
C HIS A 295 6.63 -5.20 9.75
N TRP A 296 6.01 -4.78 8.65
CA TRP A 296 4.69 -5.26 8.26
C TRP A 296 4.54 -5.23 6.75
N VAL A 297 3.58 -5.99 6.25
CA VAL A 297 3.11 -5.89 4.87
C VAL A 297 2.06 -4.78 4.79
N SER A 298 2.28 -3.79 3.93
CA SER A 298 1.29 -2.75 3.64
C SER A 298 0.32 -3.19 2.55
N ASP A 299 0.80 -3.96 1.57
CA ASP A 299 0.01 -4.37 0.42
C ASP A 299 0.49 -5.71 -0.17
N VAL A 300 -0.44 -6.45 -0.79
CA VAL A 300 -0.22 -7.77 -1.37
C VAL A 300 -0.72 -7.80 -2.79
N ARG A 301 0.11 -8.34 -3.68
CA ARG A 301 -0.20 -8.55 -5.09
C ARG A 301 0.01 -10.00 -5.50
N ILE A 302 -0.89 -10.50 -6.34
CA ILE A 302 -0.69 -11.74 -7.11
C ILE A 302 -0.22 -11.36 -8.51
N GLU A 303 0.92 -11.89 -8.91
CA GLU A 303 1.48 -11.72 -10.25
C GLU A 303 0.85 -12.69 -11.25
N SER A 304 0.93 -12.36 -12.55
CA SER A 304 0.34 -13.16 -13.63
C SER A 304 0.94 -14.56 -13.77
N ASN A 305 2.16 -14.76 -13.27
CA ASN A 305 2.88 -16.04 -13.20
C ASN A 305 2.54 -16.85 -11.92
N GLY A 306 1.70 -16.32 -11.02
CA GLY A 306 1.34 -16.93 -9.74
C GLY A 306 2.29 -16.67 -8.57
N LEU A 307 3.30 -15.80 -8.75
CA LEU A 307 4.12 -15.29 -7.64
C LEU A 307 3.31 -14.32 -6.78
N ILE A 308 3.75 -14.17 -5.54
CA ILE A 308 3.13 -13.29 -4.56
C ILE A 308 4.13 -12.20 -4.19
N SER A 309 3.83 -10.97 -4.57
CA SER A 309 4.63 -9.80 -4.21
C SER A 309 4.00 -9.11 -3.00
N VAL A 310 4.77 -8.85 -1.96
CA VAL A 310 4.31 -8.13 -0.76
C VAL A 310 5.16 -6.88 -0.52
N ASN A 311 4.51 -5.72 -0.42
CA ASN A 311 5.22 -4.48 -0.09
C ASN A 311 5.51 -4.47 1.41
N VAL A 312 6.79 -4.39 1.76
CA VAL A 312 7.24 -4.44 3.15
C VAL A 312 7.63 -3.06 3.63
N VAL A 313 7.08 -2.66 4.77
CA VAL A 313 7.36 -1.40 5.44
C VAL A 313 8.03 -1.68 6.78
N SER A 314 9.01 -0.85 7.14
CA SER A 314 9.66 -0.85 8.44
C SER A 314 9.37 0.46 9.18
N HIS A 315 9.32 0.40 10.51
CA HIS A 315 9.29 1.61 11.33
C HIS A 315 10.55 2.47 11.11
N ALA A 316 10.40 3.79 11.21
CA ALA A 316 11.50 4.75 11.08
C ALA A 316 12.62 4.44 12.10
N ALA A 317 13.88 4.52 11.64
CA ALA A 317 15.10 4.06 12.32
C ALA A 317 15.37 2.54 12.32
N GLY A 318 14.63 1.75 11.52
CA GLY A 318 15.00 0.37 11.21
C GLY A 318 16.22 0.25 10.28
N ASP A 319 16.83 -0.93 10.23
CA ASP A 319 18.00 -1.22 9.37
C ASP A 319 17.65 -1.46 7.88
N LEU A 320 16.36 -1.53 7.52
CA LEU A 320 16.00 -1.46 6.10
C LEU A 320 16.42 -0.07 5.58
N PRO A 321 17.19 0.00 4.47
CA PRO A 321 17.52 1.28 3.86
C PRO A 321 16.25 2.05 3.58
N THR A 322 16.20 3.34 3.87
CA THR A 322 15.02 4.15 3.56
C THR A 322 14.66 3.98 2.10
N GLY A 323 13.41 3.62 1.80
CA GLY A 323 13.03 3.30 0.43
C GLY A 323 11.80 2.40 0.31
N TRP A 324 11.55 1.97 -0.93
CA TRP A 324 10.50 1.01 -1.26
C TRP A 324 11.07 -0.40 -1.28
N HIS A 325 10.37 -1.34 -0.65
CA HIS A 325 10.78 -2.74 -0.58
C HIS A 325 9.64 -3.68 -0.94
N ALA A 326 9.96 -4.74 -1.68
CA ALA A 326 9.02 -5.84 -1.86
C ALA A 326 9.71 -7.19 -1.66
N LEU A 327 8.98 -8.10 -1.02
CA LEU A 327 9.37 -9.50 -0.92
C LEU A 327 8.51 -10.30 -1.90
N ILE A 328 9.17 -11.10 -2.72
CA ILE A 328 8.52 -12.00 -3.69
C ILE A 328 8.55 -13.41 -3.12
N LEU A 329 7.39 -14.04 -3.03
CA LEU A 329 7.20 -15.41 -2.59
C LEU A 329 6.70 -16.26 -3.77
N ASP A 330 7.03 -17.54 -3.77
CA ASP A 330 6.34 -18.50 -4.63
C ASP A 330 4.92 -18.82 -4.12
N ALA A 331 4.17 -19.62 -4.90
CA ALA A 331 2.81 -20.03 -4.55
C ALA A 331 2.71 -20.89 -3.26
N THR A 332 3.83 -21.37 -2.73
CA THR A 332 3.94 -22.10 -1.46
C THR A 332 4.36 -21.19 -0.30
N GLY A 333 4.61 -19.91 -0.55
CA GLY A 333 5.06 -18.95 0.47
C GLY A 333 6.56 -18.98 0.72
N THR A 334 7.34 -19.65 -0.11
CA THR A 334 8.80 -19.66 -0.01
C THR A 334 9.36 -18.33 -0.52
N PRO A 335 10.14 -17.58 0.27
CA PRO A 335 10.85 -16.39 -0.19
C PRO A 335 11.78 -16.69 -1.37
N LEU A 336 11.59 -15.96 -2.47
CA LEU A 336 12.43 -16.06 -3.66
C LEU A 336 13.39 -14.88 -3.77
N GLN A 337 12.85 -13.67 -3.62
CA GLN A 337 13.54 -12.44 -4.02
C GLN A 337 13.13 -11.25 -3.19
N TRP A 338 14.06 -10.31 -3.04
CA TRP A 338 13.87 -9.06 -2.31
C TRP A 338 14.21 -7.88 -3.22
N GLU A 339 13.20 -7.07 -3.52
CA GLU A 339 13.33 -5.84 -4.29
C GLU A 339 13.55 -4.66 -3.36
N THR A 340 14.46 -3.76 -3.73
CA THR A 340 14.70 -2.54 -2.95
C THR A 340 15.12 -1.39 -3.83
N THR A 341 14.43 -0.28 -3.66
CA THR A 341 14.83 1.02 -4.18
C THR A 341 15.09 1.96 -3.01
N GLU A 342 16.32 2.43 -2.88
CA GLU A 342 16.72 3.30 -1.77
C GLU A 342 16.49 4.77 -2.09
N SER A 343 16.14 5.53 -1.05
CA SER A 343 16.04 6.98 -1.04
C SER A 343 17.02 7.54 0.00
N THR A 344 17.53 8.75 -0.26
CA THR A 344 18.36 9.49 0.70
C THR A 344 17.53 10.35 1.66
N ALA A 345 16.24 10.51 1.40
CA ALA A 345 15.27 11.22 2.23
C ALA A 345 14.33 10.23 2.93
N THR A 346 13.59 10.67 3.95
CA THR A 346 12.53 9.84 4.56
C THR A 346 11.56 9.40 3.46
N TRP A 347 11.16 8.12 3.46
CA TRP A 347 10.31 7.55 2.42
C TRP A 347 8.99 7.03 3.01
N THR A 348 7.89 7.29 2.30
CA THR A 348 6.58 6.69 2.57
C THR A 348 6.24 5.71 1.45
N SER A 349 6.14 4.42 1.79
CA SER A 349 5.73 3.36 0.86
C SER A 349 4.22 3.20 0.89
N LEU A 350 3.59 3.10 -0.29
CA LEU A 350 2.13 3.06 -0.45
C LEU A 350 1.63 1.78 -1.13
N GLY A 351 2.49 0.78 -1.32
CA GLY A 351 2.11 -0.51 -1.90
C GLY A 351 2.42 -0.61 -3.39
N PHE A 352 1.52 -1.30 -4.09
CA PHE A 352 1.57 -1.51 -5.53
C PHE A 352 0.52 -0.66 -6.25
N LEU A 353 0.78 -0.36 -7.52
CA LEU A 353 -0.14 0.32 -8.42
C LEU A 353 -0.31 -0.53 -9.68
N ASP A 354 -1.55 -0.88 -9.97
CA ASP A 354 -1.95 -1.52 -11.23
C ASP A 354 -2.02 -0.48 -12.36
N THR A 355 -1.45 -0.82 -13.52
CA THR A 355 -1.52 0.00 -14.74
C THR A 355 -2.01 -0.85 -15.91
N SER A 356 -2.46 -0.23 -17.01
CA SER A 356 -3.03 -1.00 -18.14
C SER A 356 -2.03 -1.91 -18.87
N ASP A 357 -0.73 -1.68 -18.72
CA ASP A 357 0.32 -2.40 -19.47
C ASP A 357 0.81 -3.68 -18.78
N SER A 358 -0.01 -4.32 -17.94
CA SER A 358 0.23 -5.62 -17.28
C SER A 358 1.42 -5.71 -16.32
N TRP A 359 2.21 -4.65 -16.17
CA TRP A 359 3.30 -4.58 -15.20
C TRP A 359 2.89 -3.70 -14.01
N PRO A 360 2.80 -4.26 -12.80
CA PRO A 360 2.68 -3.44 -11.61
C PRO A 360 3.88 -2.53 -11.44
N SER A 361 3.66 -1.37 -10.85
CA SER A 361 4.73 -0.53 -10.31
C SER A 361 4.58 -0.46 -8.79
N GLY A 362 5.69 -0.35 -8.08
CA GLY A 362 5.62 0.14 -6.69
C GLY A 362 5.24 1.61 -6.68
N PHE A 363 4.69 2.08 -5.56
CA PHE A 363 4.33 3.49 -5.40
C PHE A 363 4.73 4.02 -4.02
N GLY A 364 5.16 5.27 -3.97
CA GLY A 364 5.51 5.96 -2.73
C GLY A 364 6.07 7.35 -2.99
N PHE A 365 6.59 7.99 -1.95
CA PHE A 365 7.13 9.34 -2.06
C PHE A 365 8.14 9.65 -0.96
N GLU A 366 9.04 10.60 -1.21
CA GLU A 366 9.92 11.15 -0.18
C GLU A 366 9.15 12.19 0.66
N GLU A 367 9.39 12.26 1.96
CA GLU A 367 8.78 13.26 2.83
C GLU A 367 9.19 14.68 2.37
N GLY A 368 8.19 15.52 2.08
CA GLY A 368 8.40 16.84 1.50
C GLY A 368 8.71 16.85 0.00
N ALA A 369 8.62 15.70 -0.69
CA ALA A 369 8.72 15.65 -2.15
C ALA A 369 7.63 16.51 -2.80
N SER A 370 7.93 17.15 -3.92
CA SER A 370 6.95 17.91 -4.71
C SER A 370 5.96 17.05 -5.48
N SER A 371 6.16 15.72 -5.47
CA SER A 371 5.38 14.76 -6.24
C SER A 371 5.68 13.33 -5.78
N PRO A 372 4.79 12.37 -6.06
CA PRO A 372 5.07 10.97 -5.78
C PRO A 372 6.02 10.36 -6.82
N SER A 373 6.44 9.13 -6.53
CA SER A 373 7.35 8.33 -7.34
C SER A 373 6.73 6.97 -7.64
N LEU A 374 6.89 6.53 -8.89
CA LEU A 374 6.68 5.14 -9.28
C LEU A 374 7.98 4.36 -9.10
N ILE A 375 7.86 3.07 -8.82
CA ILE A 375 8.97 2.14 -8.75
C ILE A 375 8.76 1.13 -9.86
N SER A 376 9.60 1.21 -10.88
CA SER A 376 9.69 0.14 -11.87
C SER A 376 10.42 -1.01 -11.21
N TYR A 377 9.76 -2.14 -10.99
CA TYR A 377 10.41 -3.38 -10.61
C TYR A 377 10.12 -4.42 -11.69
N ASP A 378 11.17 -5.07 -12.19
CA ASP A 378 11.03 -6.12 -13.20
C ASP A 378 10.98 -7.48 -12.47
N GLY A 379 9.88 -8.21 -12.66
CA GLY A 379 9.73 -9.56 -12.11
C GLY A 379 10.72 -10.56 -12.72
N ASP A 380 11.33 -10.23 -13.87
CA ASP A 380 12.36 -11.03 -14.52
C ASP A 380 13.77 -10.56 -14.12
N LEU A 381 14.16 -10.75 -12.85
CA LEU A 381 15.53 -10.99 -12.30
C LEU A 381 16.77 -10.19 -12.80
N GLU A 382 16.64 -9.25 -13.73
CA GLU A 382 17.74 -8.82 -14.59
C GLU A 382 18.12 -7.34 -14.48
N ASP A 383 17.24 -6.48 -13.94
CA ASP A 383 17.50 -5.06 -13.69
C ASP A 383 17.03 -4.62 -12.29
N ALA A 384 17.84 -3.82 -11.60
CA ALA A 384 17.50 -3.31 -10.27
C ALA A 384 16.31 -2.34 -10.34
N PRO A 385 15.42 -2.35 -9.33
CA PRO A 385 14.22 -1.53 -9.35
C PRO A 385 14.57 -0.05 -9.27
N GLU A 386 13.87 0.76 -10.05
CA GLU A 386 14.21 2.17 -10.24
C GLU A 386 13.08 3.10 -9.82
N MET A 387 13.45 4.16 -9.10
CA MET A 387 12.54 5.24 -8.74
C MET A 387 12.37 6.21 -9.90
N ILE A 388 11.13 6.39 -10.33
CA ILE A 388 10.73 7.30 -11.39
C ILE A 388 9.87 8.39 -10.75
N LEU A 389 10.44 9.59 -10.62
CA LEU A 389 9.72 10.75 -10.09
C LEU A 389 8.62 11.18 -11.08
N LEU A 390 7.39 11.31 -10.59
CA LEU A 390 6.28 11.85 -11.37
C LEU A 390 6.31 13.38 -11.32
N GLU A 391 7.12 14.00 -12.18
CA GLU A 391 7.25 15.46 -12.21
C GLU A 391 6.03 16.16 -12.83
N PRO A 392 5.26 16.95 -12.07
CA PRO A 392 4.11 17.67 -12.61
C PRO A 392 4.59 18.76 -13.57
N LEU A 393 3.77 19.10 -14.56
CA LEU A 393 4.12 20.16 -15.53
C LEU A 393 4.15 21.56 -14.88
N LEU A 394 3.36 21.76 -13.83
CA LEU A 394 3.45 22.88 -12.90
C LEU A 394 3.19 22.37 -11.47
N SER A 395 3.95 22.90 -10.51
CA SER A 395 3.70 22.72 -9.09
C SER A 395 3.62 24.11 -8.44
N PRO A 396 2.54 24.48 -7.73
CA PRO A 396 2.59 25.63 -6.85
C PRO A 396 3.75 25.49 -5.85
N GLU A 397 4.35 26.63 -5.49
CA GLU A 397 5.35 26.68 -4.41
C GLU A 397 4.69 26.21 -3.11
N GLY A 398 5.36 25.36 -2.34
CA GLY A 398 4.82 24.80 -1.09
C GLY A 398 5.39 23.41 -0.81
N SER A 399 4.97 22.80 0.29
CA SER A 399 5.32 21.41 0.63
C SER A 399 4.17 20.47 0.33
N TRP A 400 4.49 19.26 -0.11
CA TRP A 400 3.51 18.23 -0.46
C TRP A 400 3.78 16.91 0.25
N GLY A 401 2.82 16.01 0.15
CA GLY A 401 2.83 14.68 0.77
C GLY A 401 1.46 14.01 0.72
N GLY A 402 1.25 13.02 1.60
CA GLY A 402 -0.06 12.37 1.75
C GLY A 402 -0.61 11.79 0.44
N PHE A 403 0.26 11.42 -0.50
CA PHE A 403 -0.18 11.06 -1.84
C PHE A 403 -0.96 9.73 -1.85
N ARG A 404 -1.90 9.61 -2.77
CA ARG A 404 -2.57 8.39 -3.21
C ARG A 404 -2.62 8.40 -4.73
N ALA A 405 -2.56 7.23 -5.34
CA ALA A 405 -2.68 7.10 -6.77
C ALA A 405 -3.43 5.84 -7.14
N GLU A 406 -4.18 5.91 -8.23
CA GLU A 406 -4.96 4.80 -8.75
C GLU A 406 -5.21 4.98 -10.25
N TYR A 407 -5.15 3.89 -11.02
CA TYR A 407 -5.36 3.95 -12.46
C TYR A 407 -6.84 3.82 -12.83
N HIS A 408 -7.33 4.75 -13.65
CA HIS A 408 -8.68 4.71 -14.19
C HIS A 408 -8.67 4.09 -15.59
N PRO A 409 -9.18 2.85 -15.76
CA PRO A 409 -9.05 2.12 -17.03
C PRO A 409 -9.86 2.73 -18.17
N ASP A 410 -11.07 3.24 -17.93
CA ASP A 410 -11.87 3.87 -19.00
C ASP A 410 -11.34 5.24 -19.43
N TRP A 411 -10.66 5.96 -18.53
CA TRP A 411 -10.02 7.23 -18.85
C TRP A 411 -8.65 7.03 -19.47
N ASP A 412 -8.04 5.86 -19.25
CA ASP A 412 -6.64 5.59 -19.51
C ASP A 412 -5.74 6.63 -18.84
N ARG A 413 -6.04 6.93 -17.56
CA ARG A 413 -5.35 7.97 -16.78
C ARG A 413 -4.98 7.44 -15.40
N LEU A 414 -3.77 7.77 -14.96
CA LEU A 414 -3.40 7.65 -13.55
C LEU A 414 -3.96 8.86 -12.79
N MET A 415 -4.82 8.60 -11.81
CA MET A 415 -5.33 9.61 -10.89
C MET A 415 -4.37 9.70 -9.71
N ILE A 416 -4.06 10.92 -9.26
CA ILE A 416 -3.21 11.16 -8.08
C ILE A 416 -3.89 12.21 -7.23
N ALA A 417 -4.04 11.94 -5.94
CA ALA A 417 -4.48 12.89 -4.94
C ALA A 417 -3.36 13.08 -3.89
N GLY A 418 -3.19 14.26 -3.31
CA GLY A 418 -2.23 14.51 -2.23
C GLY A 418 -2.55 15.80 -1.48
N HIS A 419 -1.87 16.05 -0.36
CA HIS A 419 -2.01 17.31 0.35
C HIS A 419 -0.94 18.33 -0.09
N TRP A 420 -1.26 19.61 0.04
CA TRP A 420 -0.33 20.71 -0.19
C TRP A 420 -0.47 21.73 0.91
N GLN A 421 0.67 22.22 1.34
CA GLN A 421 0.75 23.29 2.32
C GLN A 421 1.47 24.47 1.68
N ALA A 422 0.81 25.62 1.69
CA ALA A 422 1.36 26.87 1.18
C ALA A 422 2.64 27.27 1.95
N PRO A 423 3.57 28.03 1.31
CA PRO A 423 4.76 28.52 1.98
C PRO A 423 4.43 29.42 3.18
N PRO A 424 5.25 29.43 4.26
CA PRO A 424 4.95 30.16 5.50
C PRO A 424 4.74 31.68 5.39
N ASN A 425 5.04 32.27 4.23
CA ASN A 425 5.01 33.72 3.99
C ASN A 425 3.79 34.16 3.15
N GLY A 426 2.88 33.25 2.79
CA GLY A 426 1.67 33.50 2.01
C GLY A 426 0.48 33.94 2.87
N SER A 427 -0.51 34.58 2.24
CA SER A 427 -1.74 35.07 2.87
C SER A 427 -2.80 33.99 3.12
N ASP A 428 -2.50 32.72 2.85
CA ASP A 428 -3.41 31.59 3.03
C ASP A 428 -2.67 30.44 3.74
N PRO A 429 -2.95 30.16 5.03
CA PRO A 429 -2.20 29.21 5.83
C PRO A 429 -2.75 27.77 5.80
N ASP A 430 -3.89 27.52 5.15
CA ASP A 430 -4.60 26.26 5.30
C ASP A 430 -4.13 25.20 4.28
N PRO A 431 -3.97 23.93 4.70
CA PRO A 431 -3.61 22.83 3.80
C PRO A 431 -4.75 22.57 2.81
N GLN A 432 -4.40 22.23 1.56
CA GLN A 432 -5.37 21.94 0.49
C GLN A 432 -5.15 20.53 -0.04
N ILE A 433 -6.22 19.81 -0.39
CA ILE A 433 -6.11 18.61 -1.23
C ILE A 433 -5.91 18.99 -2.67
N LEU A 434 -4.94 18.36 -3.34
CA LEU A 434 -4.86 18.39 -4.79
C LEU A 434 -4.94 17.07 -5.51
N ILE A 435 -5.68 17.13 -6.62
CA ILE A 435 -5.91 16.01 -7.53
C ILE A 435 -5.34 16.33 -8.92
N SER A 436 -4.71 15.34 -9.54
CA SER A 436 -4.11 15.42 -10.86
C SER A 436 -4.38 14.15 -11.67
N LEU A 437 -4.65 14.31 -12.96
CA LEU A 437 -4.83 13.22 -13.91
C LEU A 437 -3.63 13.16 -14.85
N TRP A 438 -3.04 11.98 -14.99
CA TRP A 438 -1.83 11.75 -15.75
C TRP A 438 -2.14 10.84 -16.92
N GLU A 439 -1.83 11.30 -18.14
CA GLU A 439 -1.91 10.43 -19.32
C GLU A 439 -0.88 9.31 -19.17
N GLN A 440 -1.32 8.07 -19.35
CA GLN A 440 -0.40 6.95 -19.45
C GLN A 440 0.32 7.03 -20.81
N ASP A 441 1.33 7.90 -20.90
CA ASP A 441 2.44 7.69 -21.82
C ASP A 441 3.71 7.30 -21.05
N LEU A 442 3.49 6.42 -20.07
CA LEU A 442 4.51 5.57 -19.44
C LEU A 442 5.31 4.82 -20.51
N SER A 443 4.72 4.59 -21.70
CA SER A 443 5.35 3.94 -22.84
C SER A 443 6.66 4.61 -23.25
N THR A 444 6.86 5.93 -23.18
CA THR A 444 8.16 6.52 -23.59
C THR A 444 9.20 6.59 -22.48
N ALA A 445 8.80 6.59 -21.21
CA ALA A 445 9.72 6.55 -20.05
C ALA A 445 10.15 5.11 -19.70
N LEU A 446 9.28 4.13 -19.97
CA LEU A 446 9.52 2.69 -19.79
C LEU A 446 9.96 1.97 -21.09
N HIS A 447 9.44 2.29 -22.30
CA HIS A 447 9.92 1.67 -23.57
C HIS A 447 11.26 2.23 -24.08
N ASN A 448 11.68 3.44 -23.70
CA ASN A 448 13.02 3.93 -24.10
C ASN A 448 14.15 3.32 -23.26
N ARG A 449 13.83 2.41 -22.34
CA ARG A 449 14.80 1.57 -21.64
C ARG A 449 14.81 0.19 -22.29
N PRO A 450 15.97 -0.44 -22.43
CA PRO A 450 16.16 -1.50 -23.41
C PRO A 450 15.26 -2.71 -23.11
N HIS A 451 14.22 -2.92 -23.93
CA HIS A 451 13.53 -4.21 -24.00
C HIS A 451 14.56 -5.32 -24.29
N ARG A 452 14.73 -6.27 -23.37
CA ARG A 452 15.62 -7.42 -23.55
C ARG A 452 15.01 -8.46 -24.48
N SER A 453 15.30 -8.30 -25.76
CA SER A 453 15.62 -9.45 -26.62
C SER A 453 17.12 -9.76 -26.63
N ASN A 454 17.87 -9.35 -25.59
CA ASN A 454 19.34 -9.42 -25.59
C ASN A 454 19.95 -9.94 -24.28
N LYS A 455 19.97 -11.28 -24.19
CA LYS A 455 21.05 -12.15 -23.68
C LYS A 455 21.40 -12.18 -22.18
N SER A 456 21.14 -13.37 -21.61
CA SER A 456 21.94 -14.16 -20.67
C SER A 456 22.50 -13.45 -19.44
N ASN A 457 21.89 -13.75 -18.29
CA ASN A 457 22.48 -13.66 -16.95
C ASN A 457 24.00 -14.00 -17.00
N PRO A 458 24.90 -13.04 -16.73
CA PRO A 458 26.34 -13.24 -16.88
C PRO A 458 26.96 -14.13 -15.80
N TYR A 459 26.20 -14.51 -14.76
CA TYR A 459 26.73 -15.18 -13.58
C TYR A 459 26.00 -16.50 -13.26
N PRO A 460 26.70 -17.54 -12.76
CA PRO A 460 26.06 -18.70 -12.16
C PRO A 460 25.33 -18.29 -10.88
N ASN A 461 24.01 -18.48 -10.84
CA ASN A 461 23.18 -18.32 -9.65
C ASN A 461 22.13 -19.45 -9.65
N PRO A 462 22.11 -20.36 -8.67
CA PRO A 462 22.93 -20.41 -7.45
C PRO A 462 24.42 -20.68 -7.68
N ILE A 463 25.26 -20.30 -6.71
CA ILE A 463 26.70 -20.60 -6.66
C ILE A 463 27.02 -21.43 -5.41
N GLN A 464 27.92 -22.40 -5.54
CA GLN A 464 28.34 -23.22 -4.41
C GLN A 464 29.37 -22.48 -3.55
N ALA A 465 29.27 -22.58 -2.23
CA ALA A 465 30.26 -21.99 -1.33
C ALA A 465 31.67 -22.52 -1.64
N GLY A 466 32.66 -21.63 -1.77
CA GLY A 466 34.03 -21.95 -2.20
C GLY A 466 34.30 -21.78 -3.70
N GLU A 467 33.28 -21.58 -4.53
CA GLU A 467 33.47 -21.31 -5.96
C GLU A 467 33.80 -19.85 -6.27
N ALA A 468 34.40 -19.65 -7.45
CA ALA A 468 34.79 -18.33 -7.94
C ALA A 468 33.70 -17.74 -8.84
N LEU A 469 33.09 -16.64 -8.39
CA LEU A 469 32.20 -15.81 -9.18
C LEU A 469 33.02 -14.95 -10.15
N HIS A 470 32.82 -15.11 -11.46
CA HIS A 470 33.51 -14.32 -12.48
C HIS A 470 32.79 -12.99 -12.73
N ILE A 471 33.48 -11.86 -12.61
CA ILE A 471 32.91 -10.52 -12.81
C ILE A 471 33.62 -9.86 -13.99
N GLU A 472 32.94 -9.78 -15.14
CA GLU A 472 33.54 -9.31 -16.41
C GLU A 472 33.90 -7.81 -16.40
N GLN A 473 33.30 -6.99 -15.52
CA GLN A 473 33.45 -5.52 -15.50
C GLN A 473 34.32 -4.94 -14.36
N ILE A 474 35.42 -5.59 -13.95
CA ILE A 474 36.42 -4.93 -13.06
C ILE A 474 37.41 -4.05 -13.88
N SER A 475 36.98 -3.48 -15.00
CA SER A 475 37.83 -2.68 -15.90
C SER A 475 37.60 -1.18 -15.69
N GLY A 476 38.28 -0.61 -14.68
CA GLY A 476 38.28 0.84 -14.46
C GLY A 476 39.15 1.36 -13.31
N LEU A 477 39.94 0.50 -12.66
CA LEU A 477 40.62 0.85 -11.41
C LEU A 477 41.79 1.80 -11.64
N VAL A 478 41.56 3.11 -11.42
CA VAL A 478 42.61 4.14 -11.30
C VAL A 478 42.59 4.70 -9.88
N GLY A 479 43.24 3.99 -8.96
CA GLY A 479 43.61 4.50 -7.63
C GLY A 479 42.57 4.28 -6.52
N GLY A 480 42.97 3.54 -5.49
CA GLY A 480 42.16 3.22 -4.31
C GLY A 480 41.88 1.72 -4.19
N SER A 481 41.88 1.19 -2.97
CA SER A 481 41.30 -0.13 -2.71
C SER A 481 39.83 0.06 -2.39
N GLU A 482 38.96 -0.26 -3.34
CA GLU A 482 37.51 -0.25 -3.13
C GLU A 482 37.03 -1.69 -2.83
N GLU A 483 36.07 -1.81 -1.91
CA GLU A 483 35.66 -3.08 -1.31
C GLU A 483 34.31 -3.52 -1.90
N TRP A 484 34.28 -4.71 -2.50
CA TRP A 484 33.02 -5.41 -2.74
C TRP A 484 32.57 -6.01 -1.44
N SER A 485 31.27 -6.04 -1.18
CA SER A 485 30.76 -6.70 0.02
C SER A 485 29.57 -7.59 -0.23
N LEU A 486 29.45 -8.63 0.59
CA LEU A 486 28.30 -9.50 0.64
C LEU A 486 27.54 -9.13 1.89
N ALA A 487 26.29 -8.76 1.73
CA ALA A 487 25.37 -8.52 2.81
C ALA A 487 24.30 -9.60 2.85
N SER A 488 23.78 -9.90 4.03
CA SER A 488 22.48 -10.56 4.16
C SER A 488 21.38 -9.73 3.50
N LEU A 489 20.21 -10.34 3.28
CA LEU A 489 19.03 -9.62 2.77
C LEU A 489 18.62 -8.44 3.69
N SER A 490 18.94 -8.49 4.98
CA SER A 490 18.72 -7.40 5.93
C SER A 490 19.81 -6.31 5.89
N GLY A 491 20.69 -6.33 4.90
CA GLY A 491 21.69 -5.29 4.67
C GLY A 491 22.96 -5.40 5.54
N VAL A 492 22.96 -6.30 6.53
CA VAL A 492 24.15 -6.58 7.38
C VAL A 492 25.25 -7.18 6.52
N GLU A 493 26.38 -6.48 6.45
CA GLU A 493 27.57 -6.95 5.76
C GLU A 493 28.17 -8.15 6.50
N ILE A 494 28.26 -9.28 5.80
CA ILE A 494 28.78 -10.53 6.34
C ILE A 494 30.15 -10.88 5.77
N TRP A 495 30.52 -10.28 4.64
CA TRP A 495 31.81 -10.50 4.00
C TRP A 495 32.24 -9.32 3.14
N HIS A 496 33.54 -9.15 2.97
CA HIS A 496 34.09 -8.16 2.04
C HIS A 496 35.31 -8.67 1.29
N TRP A 497 35.46 -8.21 0.05
CA TRP A 497 36.61 -8.49 -0.79
C TRP A 497 37.31 -7.19 -1.12
N ARG A 498 38.60 -7.17 -0.79
CA ARG A 498 39.49 -6.14 -1.28
C ARG A 498 39.93 -6.48 -2.70
N VAL A 499 39.39 -5.77 -3.68
CA VAL A 499 39.65 -6.06 -5.09
C VAL A 499 40.82 -5.21 -5.60
N LEU A 500 41.77 -5.85 -6.27
CA LEU A 500 42.93 -5.19 -6.87
C LEU A 500 42.69 -4.88 -8.35
N PRO A 501 43.33 -3.83 -8.91
CA PRO A 501 43.33 -3.55 -10.35
C PRO A 501 43.61 -4.80 -11.20
N GLY A 502 42.62 -5.22 -12.00
CA GLY A 502 42.74 -6.36 -12.93
C GLY A 502 42.28 -7.72 -12.40
N MET A 503 41.80 -7.81 -11.16
CA MET A 503 41.11 -9.00 -10.63
C MET A 503 39.80 -9.22 -11.40
N LYS A 504 39.41 -10.47 -11.68
CA LYS A 504 38.19 -10.81 -12.45
C LYS A 504 37.26 -11.77 -11.73
N THR A 505 37.57 -12.13 -10.49
CA THR A 505 36.87 -13.19 -9.76
C THR A 505 36.78 -12.86 -8.29
N LEU A 506 35.62 -13.07 -7.68
CA LEU A 506 35.44 -13.10 -6.22
C LEU A 506 35.26 -14.56 -5.80
N VAL A 507 35.97 -15.01 -4.78
CA VAL A 507 35.78 -16.35 -4.23
C VAL A 507 34.78 -16.25 -3.08
N ILE A 508 33.68 -16.97 -3.17
CA ILE A 508 32.68 -17.04 -2.10
C ILE A 508 33.29 -17.89 -0.99
N ASP A 509 33.47 -17.32 0.20
CA ASP A 509 34.12 -18.04 1.30
C ASP A 509 33.29 -19.27 1.70
N PRO A 510 33.91 -20.47 1.84
CA PRO A 510 33.20 -21.68 2.26
C PRO A 510 32.48 -21.58 3.62
N ALA A 511 32.81 -20.57 4.45
CA ALA A 511 32.15 -20.33 5.73
C ALA A 511 30.85 -19.53 5.60
N ILE A 512 30.53 -18.98 4.43
CA ILE A 512 29.25 -18.31 4.17
C ILE A 512 28.15 -19.38 4.17
N PRO A 513 27.14 -19.28 5.04
CA PRO A 513 26.04 -20.25 5.08
C PRO A 513 25.27 -20.31 3.77
N SER A 514 24.55 -21.41 3.53
CA SER A 514 23.60 -21.46 2.42
C SER A 514 22.48 -20.44 2.68
N GLY A 515 22.11 -19.67 1.66
CA GLY A 515 21.13 -18.60 1.81
C GLY A 515 21.19 -17.57 0.70
N ALA A 516 20.27 -16.61 0.76
CA ALA A 516 20.21 -15.48 -0.15
C ALA A 516 20.98 -14.28 0.41
N TYR A 517 21.79 -13.68 -0.44
CA TYR A 517 22.67 -12.56 -0.09
C TYR A 517 22.63 -11.47 -1.16
N ILE A 518 23.01 -10.25 -0.79
CA ILE A 518 23.18 -9.12 -1.69
C ILE A 518 24.66 -8.85 -1.87
N LEU A 519 25.16 -9.07 -3.08
CA LEU A 519 26.50 -8.67 -3.49
C LEU A 519 26.47 -7.19 -3.88
N LYS A 520 27.13 -6.35 -3.07
CA LYS A 520 27.26 -4.92 -3.25
C LYS A 520 28.55 -4.59 -3.98
N SER A 521 28.40 -3.86 -5.09
CA SER A 521 29.52 -3.28 -5.81
C SER A 521 29.93 -1.94 -5.16
N PRO A 522 31.23 -1.63 -5.09
CA PRO A 522 31.69 -0.30 -4.67
C PRO A 522 31.41 0.78 -5.72
N PHE A 523 31.09 0.39 -6.96
CA PHE A 523 30.85 1.35 -8.03
C PHE A 523 29.39 1.81 -8.02
N GLN A 524 29.15 3.12 -7.83
CA GLN A 524 27.81 3.71 -7.87
C GLN A 524 27.05 3.45 -9.19
N SER A 525 27.75 3.13 -10.28
CA SER A 525 27.16 2.79 -11.57
C SER A 525 26.87 1.29 -11.76
N ALA A 526 27.25 0.44 -10.81
CA ALA A 526 27.03 -1.01 -10.90
C ALA A 526 25.85 -1.39 -10.00
N GLN A 527 24.89 -2.12 -10.59
CA GLN A 527 23.74 -2.66 -9.87
C GLN A 527 24.20 -3.61 -8.74
N ARG A 528 23.35 -3.74 -7.71
CA ARG A 528 23.49 -4.77 -6.68
C ARG A 528 22.93 -6.07 -7.23
N PHE A 529 23.51 -7.21 -6.84
CA PHE A 529 23.10 -8.51 -7.36
C PHE A 529 22.71 -9.45 -6.23
N GLN A 530 21.57 -10.12 -6.33
CA GLN A 530 21.24 -11.21 -5.41
C GLN A 530 22.05 -12.45 -5.76
N LEU A 531 22.71 -13.03 -4.76
CA LEU A 531 23.51 -14.23 -4.88
C LEU A 531 22.92 -15.31 -3.95
N ILE A 532 22.49 -16.42 -4.52
CA ILE A 532 22.09 -17.61 -3.75
C ILE A 532 23.34 -18.46 -3.58
N VAL A 533 23.77 -18.62 -2.33
CA VAL A 533 24.87 -19.51 -1.97
C VAL A 533 24.27 -20.84 -1.53
N GLU A 534 24.71 -21.93 -2.15
CA GLU A 534 24.36 -23.31 -1.80
C GLU A 534 25.46 -24.01 -1.01
#